data_AF-A0A437QMH6-F1
#
_entry.id   AF-A0A437QMH6-F1
#
_cell.length_a   1.000
_cell.length_b   1.000
_cell.length_c   1.000
_cell.angle_alpha   90.00
_cell.angle_beta   90.00
_cell.angle_gamma   90.00
#
_symmetry.space_group_name_H-M   'P 1'
#
loop_
_entity.id
_entity.type
_entity.pdbx_description
1 polymer ?
#
loop_
_entity_poly.entity_id
_entity_poly.type
_entity_poly.pdbx_seq_one_letter_code
_entity_poly.pdbx_strand_id
1 'polypeptide(L)' 'MINSARSRILQFLQIAHCQYRIDGHQILLCNATLTFEDQQLCIERPGKPLRTMPYQKLNLDRLLYLVAMQQDKKLPAV' A
#
# COMPACT_ATOMS: atom_id res chain seq x y z
N MET A 1 6.14 -17.78 -4.41
CA MET A 1 4.88 -17.36 -3.74
C MET A 1 4.76 -15.84 -3.56
N ILE A 2 5.83 -15.08 -3.35
CA ILE A 2 5.83 -13.59 -3.30
C ILE A 2 5.29 -12.91 -4.56
N ASN A 3 5.61 -13.45 -5.75
CA ASN A 3 5.19 -12.85 -7.03
C ASN A 3 3.67 -12.71 -7.17
N SER A 4 2.89 -13.62 -6.58
CA SER A 4 1.43 -13.60 -6.69
C SER A 4 0.79 -12.49 -5.84
N ALA A 5 1.33 -12.20 -4.66
CA ALA A 5 0.83 -11.14 -3.78
C ALA A 5 1.17 -9.74 -4.33
N ARG A 6 2.41 -9.58 -4.82
CA ARG A 6 2.87 -8.33 -5.46
C ARG A 6 2.01 -7.95 -6.66
N SER A 7 1.78 -8.89 -7.58
CA SER A 7 0.94 -8.63 -8.76
C SER A 7 -0.51 -8.30 -8.38
N ARG A 8 -1.09 -8.98 -7.38
CA ARG A 8 -2.44 -8.65 -6.88
C ARG A 8 -2.53 -7.25 -6.28
N ILE A 9 -1.56 -6.87 -5.46
CA ILE A 9 -1.52 -5.54 -4.84
C ILE A 9 -1.35 -4.47 -5.91
N LEU A 10 -0.46 -4.66 -6.88
CA LEU A 10 -0.26 -3.73 -7.98
C LEU A 10 -1.51 -3.58 -8.86
N GLN A 11 -2.12 -4.68 -9.29
CA GLN A 11 -3.37 -4.63 -10.06
C GLN A 11 -4.47 -3.88 -9.30
N PHE A 12 -4.59 -4.14 -8.00
CA PHE A 12 -5.58 -3.49 -7.17
C PHE A 12 -5.31 -1.99 -7.00
N LEU A 13 -4.06 -1.58 -6.80
CA LEU A 13 -3.66 -0.17 -6.75
C LEU A 13 -3.92 0.54 -8.09
N GLN A 14 -3.72 -0.16 -9.22
CA GLN A 14 -4.06 0.34 -10.56
C GLN A 14 -5.57 0.56 -10.72
N ILE A 15 -6.38 -0.43 -10.34
CA ILE A 15 -7.86 -0.34 -10.39
C ILE A 15 -8.36 0.79 -9.49
N ALA A 16 -7.74 0.97 -8.33
CA ALA A 16 -8.05 2.03 -7.37
C ALA A 16 -7.55 3.41 -7.80
N HIS A 17 -6.90 3.54 -8.96
CA HIS A 17 -6.27 4.78 -9.44
C HIS A 17 -5.36 5.44 -8.39
N CYS A 18 -4.69 4.63 -7.57
CA CYS A 18 -3.74 5.12 -6.56
C CYS A 18 -2.45 5.59 -7.25
N GLN A 19 -1.91 6.73 -6.80
CA GLN A 19 -0.58 7.15 -7.22
C GLN A 19 0.47 6.38 -6.42
N TYR A 20 1.28 5.61 -7.12
CA TYR A 20 2.36 4.83 -6.52
C TYR A 20 3.59 4.80 -7.44
N ARG A 21 4.75 4.62 -6.82
CA ARG A 21 6.04 4.42 -7.48
C ARG A 21 6.65 3.12 -6.97
N ILE A 22 7.14 2.30 -7.88
CA ILE A 22 7.80 1.04 -7.53
C ILE A 22 9.29 1.32 -7.39
N ASP A 23 9.87 0.88 -6.27
CA ASP A 23 11.31 0.93 -6.01
C ASP A 23 11.80 -0.44 -5.52
N GLY A 24 12.23 -1.30 -6.45
CA GLY A 24 12.66 -2.67 -6.15
C GLY A 24 11.57 -3.52 -5.49
N HIS A 25 11.72 -3.78 -4.20
CA HIS A 25 10.79 -4.54 -3.35
C HIS A 25 9.85 -3.64 -2.54
N GLN A 26 9.84 -2.34 -2.82
CA GLN A 26 9.00 -1.36 -2.14
C GLN A 26 8.05 -0.70 -3.14
N ILE A 27 6.87 -0.32 -2.67
CA ILE A 27 5.93 0.54 -3.37
C ILE A 27 5.73 1.79 -2.52
N LEU A 28 6.23 2.90 -3.04
CA LEU A 28 6.09 4.23 -2.46
C LEU A 28 4.78 4.83 -2.94
N LEU A 29 3.84 5.07 -2.03
CA LEU A 29 2.66 5.89 -2.25
C LEU A 29 2.90 7.28 -1.67
N CYS A 30 2.03 8.24 -1.99
CA CYS A 30 2.17 9.63 -1.54
C CYS A 30 2.45 9.77 -0.03
N ASN A 31 1.76 8.99 0.82
CA ASN A 31 1.88 9.04 2.28
C ASN A 31 2.06 7.65 2.92
N ALA A 32 2.55 6.66 2.16
CA ALA A 32 2.79 5.32 2.70
C ALA A 32 3.85 4.59 1.89
N THR A 33 4.65 3.76 2.54
CA THR A 33 5.59 2.86 1.88
C THR A 33 5.18 1.43 2.16
N LEU A 34 4.93 0.66 1.10
CA LEU A 34 4.66 -0.76 1.18
C LEU A 34 5.93 -1.53 0.89
N THR A 35 6.49 -2.20 1.89
CA THR A 35 7.66 -3.05 1.73
C THR A 35 7.22 -4.51 1.67
N PHE A 36 7.60 -5.19 0.61
CA PHE A 36 7.28 -6.60 0.39
C PHE A 36 8.36 -7.47 1.05
N GLU A 37 8.02 -8.06 2.20
CA GLU A 37 8.85 -9.05 2.88
C GLU A 37 8.48 -10.46 2.43
N ASP A 38 9.24 -11.47 2.88
CA ASP A 38 9.05 -12.86 2.45
C ASP A 38 7.68 -13.46 2.81
N GLN A 39 7.14 -13.10 3.98
CA GLN A 39 5.91 -13.68 4.52
C GLN A 39 4.79 -12.66 4.77
N GLN A 40 5.10 -11.37 4.66
CA GLN A 40 4.19 -10.29 5.01
C GLN A 40 4.44 -9.04 4.19
N LEU A 41 3.45 -8.17 4.16
CA LEU A 41 3.58 -6.81 3.66
C LEU A 41 3.75 -5.86 4.84
N CYS A 42 4.80 -5.07 4.80
CA CYS A 42 5.05 -3.99 5.75
C CYS A 42 4.50 -2.68 5.19
N ILE A 43 3.74 -1.94 5.98
CA ILE A 43 3.09 -0.69 5.61
C ILE A 43 3.61 0.38 6.57
N GLU A 44 4.54 1.18 6.09
CA GLU A 44 5.09 2.32 6.81
C GLU A 44 4.31 3.58 6.43
N ARG A 45 4.03 4.43 7.41
CA ARG A 45 3.35 5.72 7.20
C ARG A 45 3.99 6.78 8.07
N PRO A 46 4.14 8.01 7.58
CA PRO A 46 4.71 9.10 8.36
C PRO A 46 3.84 9.35 9.60
N GLY A 47 4.47 9.36 10.78
CA GLY A 47 3.80 9.63 12.06
C GLY A 47 2.90 8.51 12.59
N LYS A 48 2.89 7.31 11.98
CA LYS A 48 2.17 6.15 12.51
C LYS A 48 3.10 4.95 12.65
N PRO A 49 2.81 4.03 13.59
CA PRO A 49 3.59 2.82 13.74
C PRO A 49 3.55 1.98 12.46
N LEU A 50 4.68 1.33 12.18
CA LEU A 50 4.81 0.33 11.12
C LEU A 50 3.73 -0.73 11.29
N ARG A 51 2.98 -0.98 10.23
CA ARG A 51 1.90 -1.96 10.25
C ARG A 51 2.22 -3.10 9.32
N THR A 52 2.35 -4.30 9.87
CA THR A 52 2.62 -5.50 9.08
C THR A 52 1.34 -6.29 8.84
N MET A 53 1.23 -6.91 7.67
CA MET A 53 0.08 -7.71 7.29
C MET A 53 0.54 -8.98 6.55
N PRO A 54 0.34 -10.18 7.13
CA PRO A 54 0.78 -11.43 6.50
C PRO A 54 0.02 -11.71 5.21
N TYR A 55 0.68 -12.27 4.19
CA TYR A 55 0.05 -12.49 2.89
C TYR A 55 -1.16 -13.44 2.94
N GLN A 56 -1.15 -14.40 3.86
CA GLN A 56 -2.29 -15.30 4.11
C GLN A 56 -3.56 -14.56 4.56
N LYS A 57 -3.42 -13.40 5.22
CA LYS A 57 -4.54 -12.56 5.67
C LYS A 57 -4.56 -11.23 4.92
N LEU A 58 -3.99 -11.20 3.71
CA LEU A 58 -3.92 -9.97 2.92
C LEU A 58 -5.32 -9.57 2.49
N ASN A 59 -5.85 -8.55 3.17
CA ASN A 59 -7.11 -7.94 2.79
C ASN A 59 -6.80 -6.67 1.99
N LEU A 60 -7.08 -6.72 0.68
CA LEU A 60 -6.82 -5.62 -0.25
C LEU A 60 -7.68 -4.40 0.10
N ASP A 61 -8.94 -4.57 0.47
CA ASP A 61 -9.82 -3.50 0.94
C ASP A 61 -9.22 -2.77 2.15
N ARG A 62 -8.70 -3.54 3.12
CA ARG A 62 -8.03 -2.97 4.29
C ARG A 62 -6.73 -2.26 3.92
N LEU A 63 -6.00 -2.79 2.94
CA LEU A 63 -4.82 -2.12 2.39
C LEU A 63 -5.21 -0.79 1.75
N LEU A 64 -6.22 -0.79 0.88
CA LEU A 64 -6.78 0.41 0.25
C LEU A 64 -7.20 1.41 1.31
N TYR A 65 -7.91 0.99 2.35
CA TYR A 65 -8.27 1.87 3.47
C TYR A 65 -7.03 2.49 4.13
N LEU A 66 -5.97 1.71 4.33
CA LEU A 66 -4.74 2.18 4.97
C LEU A 66 -3.92 3.15 4.09
N VAL A 67 -3.99 3.01 2.75
CA VAL A 67 -3.22 3.82 1.79
C VAL A 67 -4.04 4.95 1.12
N ALA A 68 -5.36 4.79 0.99
CA ALA A 68 -6.28 5.65 0.23
C ALA A 68 -7.19 6.53 1.10
N MET A 69 -7.35 6.28 2.41
CA MET A 69 -7.96 7.25 3.36
C MET A 69 -7.24 8.61 3.43
N GLN A 70 -6.31 8.88 2.53
CA GLN A 70 -5.58 10.12 2.40
C GLN A 70 -5.78 10.80 1.03
N GLN A 71 -6.36 10.14 0.02
CA GLN A 71 -6.72 10.84 -1.22
C GLN A 71 -7.87 11.84 -1.01
N ASP A 72 -8.69 11.64 0.02
CA ASP A 72 -9.78 12.56 0.38
C ASP A 72 -9.30 13.85 1.11
N LYS A 73 -8.00 13.95 1.44
CA LYS A 73 -7.39 15.23 1.85
C LYS A 73 -6.59 15.86 0.71
N LYS A 74 -7.24 15.98 -0.46
CA LYS A 74 -6.83 16.97 -1.46
C LYS A 74 -8.03 17.84 -1.86
N LEU A 75 -8.63 18.48 -0.87
CA LEU A 75 -9.15 19.83 -1.05
C LEU A 75 -8.06 20.79 -0.53
N PRO A 76 -7.22 21.38 -1.42
CA PRO A 76 -6.72 22.69 -1.10
C PRO A 76 -7.93 23.63 -1.12
N ALA A 77 -8.30 24.12 0.05
CA ALA A 77 -9.01 25.37 0.16
C ALA A 77 -8.06 26.47 -0.35
N VAL A 78 -8.35 27.02 -1.54
CA VAL A 78 -8.16 28.42 -1.94
C VAL A 78 -8.67 28.60 -3.36
#